data_AF-F8FB76-F1
#
_entry.id   AF-F8FB76-F1
#
_cell.length_a   1.000
_cell.length_b   1.000
_cell.length_c   1.000
_cell.angle_alpha   90.00
_cell.angle_beta   90.00
_cell.angle_gamma   90.00
#
_symmetry.space_group_name_H-M   'P 1'
#
loop_
_entity.id
_entity.type
_entity.pdbx_description
1 polymer ?
#
loop_
_entity_poly.entity_id
_entity_poly.type
_entity_poly.pdbx_seq_one_letter_code
_entity_poly.pdbx_strand_id
1 'polypeptide(L)'
;MGSETLHKTLRPVHLWAIAVGMVISGQYFGWNYGFPQGGVMGMTAASLLVTVFFACFIFSYAELSTSIPKAGGPSAYAARAMGPFAGFMTGIACLLEFVFAPPAIAVSTGAYVHFLIPAADPVYVTTGVFLFFILINLIGMKGAALIELIATVIALAGLALFYAAGLPHVDTRSLWGGGDAFIGGIGGMLAAVPYAIWFFLAIEGGAMAAEEVRDPKRDIPRGFIWGIVTLGIATVLTLFVTAGLGGGSGTPADYPLPQALSTVYGEGSWITVAVAVIGLFGLIASLHGIIIGYSRQTYALAREGYLPAFLSRLNGRGVPVWGLLLPGAIGVVCAGSAAFANALILLSVFGAVLMYCLSMVSLFLLRRREPGLERPFRVAYPVVPAVALALGLLFLYCVVRYSLLTTDLRSSAGTFRCGWSWR
;
A
#
# COMPACT_ATOMS: atom_id res chain seq x y z
N MET A 1 7.22 -26.40 23.19
CA MET A 1 7.34 -24.93 23.36
C MET A 1 5.94 -24.37 23.27
N GLY A 2 5.41 -23.84 24.37
CA GLY A 2 4.01 -23.38 24.44
C GLY A 2 3.76 -22.25 23.45
N SER A 3 2.69 -22.36 22.66
CA SER A 3 2.23 -21.25 21.83
C SER A 3 1.74 -20.15 22.77
N GLU A 4 2.51 -19.07 22.94
CA GLU A 4 1.96 -17.83 23.50
C GLU A 4 0.80 -17.41 22.60
N THR A 5 -0.42 -17.55 23.12
CA THR A 5 -1.63 -17.15 22.44
C THR A 5 -1.73 -15.63 22.49
N LEU A 6 -1.71 -14.97 21.33
CA LEU A 6 -1.87 -13.53 21.23
C LEU A 6 -3.18 -13.08 21.88
N HIS A 7 -3.14 -11.99 22.65
CA HIS A 7 -4.32 -11.46 23.32
C HIS A 7 -5.33 -10.92 22.29
N LYS A 8 -6.55 -11.45 22.32
CA LYS A 8 -7.63 -11.07 21.40
C LYS A 8 -8.28 -9.74 21.80
N THR A 9 -7.65 -8.63 21.43
CA THR A 9 -8.08 -7.27 21.81
C THR A 9 -8.70 -6.47 20.66
N LEU A 10 -8.49 -6.86 19.41
CA LEU A 10 -8.92 -6.08 18.25
C LEU A 10 -10.43 -6.24 17.99
N ARG A 11 -11.04 -5.14 17.54
CA ARG A 11 -12.47 -4.97 17.23
C ARG A 11 -12.60 -4.48 15.78
N PRO A 12 -13.80 -4.45 15.17
CA PRO A 12 -13.97 -4.04 13.77
C PRO A 12 -13.37 -2.67 13.44
N VAL A 13 -13.49 -1.69 14.34
CA VAL A 13 -12.93 -0.35 14.15
C VAL A 13 -11.40 -0.35 14.10
N HIS A 14 -10.75 -1.20 14.90
CA HIS A 14 -9.29 -1.34 14.85
C HIS A 14 -8.84 -2.03 13.56
N LEU A 15 -9.58 -3.04 13.10
CA LEU A 15 -9.29 -3.68 11.82
C LEU A 15 -9.51 -2.75 10.63
N TRP A 16 -10.59 -1.96 10.65
CA TRP A 16 -10.80 -0.91 9.67
C TRP A 16 -9.65 0.10 9.67
N ALA A 17 -9.23 0.56 10.85
CA ALA A 17 -8.12 1.50 10.99
C ALA A 17 -6.79 0.94 10.51
N ILE A 18 -6.49 -0.34 10.77
CA ILE A 18 -5.30 -1.02 10.26
C ILE A 18 -5.36 -1.16 8.74
N ALA A 19 -6.51 -1.61 8.21
CA ALA A 19 -6.69 -1.81 6.77
C ALA A 19 -6.64 -0.48 6.00
N VAL A 20 -7.27 0.58 6.49
CA VAL A 20 -7.23 1.90 5.87
C VAL A 20 -5.89 2.60 6.14
N GLY A 21 -5.37 2.52 7.36
CA GLY A 21 -4.14 3.19 7.79
C GLY A 21 -2.91 2.74 7.03
N MET A 22 -2.77 1.42 6.80
CA MET A 22 -1.69 0.89 5.96
C MET A 22 -1.75 1.40 4.51
N VAL A 23 -2.95 1.72 4.01
CA VAL A 23 -3.18 2.09 2.61
C VAL A 23 -3.24 3.60 2.41
N ILE A 24 -3.58 4.39 3.44
CA ILE A 24 -4.02 5.79 3.30
C ILE A 24 -2.99 6.68 2.61
N SER A 25 -1.69 6.39 2.73
CA SER A 25 -0.63 7.09 2.00
C SER A 25 -0.81 7.01 0.47
N GLY A 26 -1.43 5.94 -0.03
CA GLY A 26 -1.78 5.76 -1.43
C GLY A 26 -2.84 6.75 -1.92
N GLN A 27 -3.52 7.48 -1.03
CA GLN A 27 -4.37 8.62 -1.39
C GLN A 27 -3.57 9.92 -1.47
N TYR A 28 -2.41 10.00 -0.81
CA TYR A 28 -1.58 11.20 -0.70
C TYR A 28 -0.48 11.31 -1.76
N PHE A 29 -0.03 10.20 -2.34
CA PHE A 29 1.01 10.22 -3.38
C PHE A 29 1.02 8.92 -4.21
N GLY A 30 1.84 8.89 -5.27
CA GLY A 30 2.19 7.66 -6.01
C GLY A 30 1.26 7.33 -7.19
N TRP A 31 -0.01 7.69 -7.08
CA TRP A 31 -0.99 7.46 -8.14
C TRP A 31 -0.86 8.45 -9.31
N ASN A 32 -0.34 9.66 -9.07
CA ASN A 32 -0.19 10.71 -10.07
C ASN A 32 0.90 10.40 -11.12
N TYR A 33 1.79 9.43 -10.86
CA TYR A 33 2.70 8.85 -11.86
C TYR A 33 1.95 8.13 -13.01
N GLY A 34 0.66 7.82 -12.82
CA GLY A 34 -0.20 7.27 -13.86
C GLY A 34 -0.74 8.31 -14.86
N PHE A 35 -0.77 9.60 -14.53
CA PHE A 35 -1.28 10.62 -15.45
C PHE A 35 -0.46 10.74 -16.75
N PRO A 36 0.90 10.77 -16.72
CA PRO A 36 1.67 10.78 -17.97
C PRO A 36 1.49 9.52 -18.82
N GLN A 37 1.03 8.41 -18.23
CA GLN A 37 0.86 7.14 -18.93
C GLN A 37 -0.48 7.08 -19.68
N GLY A 38 -1.58 7.40 -18.99
CA GLY A 38 -2.94 7.23 -19.52
C GLY A 38 -3.74 8.52 -19.70
N GLY A 39 -3.19 9.67 -19.33
CA GLY A 39 -3.95 10.90 -19.16
C GLY A 39 -4.98 10.79 -18.01
N VAL A 40 -5.79 11.83 -17.85
CA VAL A 40 -6.82 11.89 -16.80
C VAL A 40 -7.85 10.77 -16.95
N MET A 41 -8.33 10.52 -18.17
CA MET A 41 -9.36 9.51 -18.44
C MET A 41 -8.79 8.09 -18.36
N GLY A 42 -7.57 7.86 -18.84
CA GLY A 42 -6.92 6.55 -18.73
C GLY A 42 -6.61 6.19 -17.28
N MET A 43 -6.11 7.14 -16.48
CA MET A 43 -5.89 6.95 -15.05
C MET A 43 -7.21 6.70 -14.29
N THR A 44 -8.26 7.44 -14.63
CA THR A 44 -9.60 7.25 -14.04
C THR A 44 -10.17 5.87 -14.37
N ALA A 45 -10.13 5.46 -15.64
CA ALA A 45 -10.61 4.16 -16.08
C ALA A 45 -9.81 3.01 -15.44
N ALA A 46 -8.48 3.14 -15.35
CA ALA A 46 -7.62 2.19 -14.64
C ALA A 46 -8.01 2.10 -13.16
N SER A 47 -8.25 3.23 -12.50
CA SER A 47 -8.61 3.29 -11.08
C SER A 47 -9.99 2.69 -10.80
N LEU A 48 -10.97 2.87 -11.68
CA LEU A 48 -12.27 2.20 -11.58
C LEU A 48 -12.12 0.67 -11.74
N LEU A 49 -11.32 0.22 -12.71
CA LEU A 49 -11.06 -1.19 -12.93
C LEU A 49 -10.36 -1.83 -11.73
N VAL A 50 -9.37 -1.14 -11.16
CA VAL A 50 -8.67 -1.55 -9.93
C VAL A 50 -9.60 -1.57 -8.73
N THR A 51 -10.51 -0.60 -8.60
CA THR A 51 -11.51 -0.57 -7.53
C THR A 51 -12.42 -1.79 -7.59
N VAL A 52 -12.86 -2.19 -8.79
CA VAL A 52 -13.65 -3.42 -8.99
C VAL A 52 -12.84 -4.65 -8.59
N PHE A 53 -11.58 -4.73 -9.00
CA PHE A 53 -10.68 -5.81 -8.59
C PHE A 53 -10.56 -5.91 -7.06
N PHE A 54 -10.25 -4.81 -6.36
CA PHE A 54 -10.07 -4.84 -4.91
C PHE A 54 -11.38 -5.12 -4.17
N ALA A 55 -12.52 -4.65 -4.66
CA ALA A 55 -13.82 -5.04 -4.11
C ALA A 55 -14.00 -6.56 -4.18
N CYS A 56 -13.79 -7.17 -5.35
CA CYS A 56 -13.93 -8.62 -5.52
C CYS A 56 -12.87 -9.42 -4.74
N PHE A 57 -11.62 -8.94 -4.74
CA PHE A 57 -10.50 -9.56 -4.06
C PHE A 57 -10.73 -9.56 -2.54
N ILE A 58 -11.11 -8.43 -1.95
CA ILE A 58 -11.25 -8.31 -0.49
C ILE A 58 -12.38 -9.16 0.06
N PHE A 59 -13.52 -9.27 -0.64
CA PHE A 59 -14.56 -10.21 -0.23
C PHE A 59 -14.07 -11.66 -0.29
N SER A 60 -13.35 -12.02 -1.35
CA SER A 60 -12.75 -13.35 -1.51
C SER A 60 -11.70 -13.62 -0.43
N TYR A 61 -10.92 -12.61 -0.09
CA TYR A 61 -9.86 -12.67 0.90
C TYR A 61 -10.39 -12.70 2.35
N ALA A 62 -11.54 -12.07 2.61
CA ALA A 62 -12.28 -12.19 3.87
C ALA A 62 -12.75 -13.64 4.12
N GLU A 63 -13.15 -14.37 3.07
CA GLU A 63 -13.45 -15.81 3.20
C GLU A 63 -12.20 -16.60 3.61
N LEU A 64 -11.06 -16.38 2.96
CA LEU A 64 -9.80 -17.07 3.30
C LEU A 64 -9.36 -16.77 4.74
N SER A 65 -9.33 -15.50 5.12
CA SER A 65 -8.89 -15.06 6.45
C SER A 65 -9.79 -15.51 7.58
N THR A 66 -11.10 -15.59 7.36
CA THR A 66 -12.03 -16.14 8.37
C THR A 66 -12.01 -17.67 8.44
N SER A 67 -11.64 -18.35 7.35
CA SER A 67 -11.54 -19.82 7.30
C SER A 67 -10.20 -20.34 7.84
N ILE A 68 -9.14 -19.54 7.69
CA ILE A 68 -7.77 -19.86 8.11
C ILE A 68 -7.18 -18.63 8.84
N PRO A 69 -7.60 -18.35 10.09
CA PRO A 69 -7.16 -17.16 10.82
C PRO A 69 -5.74 -17.37 11.41
N LYS A 70 -4.74 -17.43 10.52
CA LYS A 70 -3.32 -17.56 10.86
C LYS A 70 -2.56 -16.28 10.49
N ALA A 71 -1.57 -15.91 11.31
CA ALA A 71 -0.76 -14.71 11.13
C ALA A 71 0.06 -14.71 9.82
N GLY A 72 0.39 -15.89 9.28
CA GLY A 72 1.06 -16.00 7.97
C GLY A 72 0.20 -15.55 6.78
N GLY A 73 -1.10 -15.32 6.99
CA GLY A 73 -2.01 -14.74 6.00
C GLY A 73 -1.92 -15.44 4.63
N PRO A 74 -1.52 -14.74 3.55
CA PRO A 74 -1.42 -15.30 2.21
C PRO A 74 -0.57 -16.57 2.10
N SER A 75 0.57 -16.64 2.80
CA SER A 75 1.47 -17.80 2.73
C SER A 75 0.80 -19.05 3.27
N ALA A 76 0.04 -18.90 4.38
CA ALA A 76 -0.69 -19.99 5.00
C ALA A 76 -1.83 -20.50 4.10
N TYR A 77 -2.50 -19.61 3.37
CA TYR A 77 -3.57 -19.99 2.44
C TYR A 77 -3.01 -20.80 1.26
N ALA A 78 -1.93 -20.31 0.66
CA ALA A 78 -1.27 -20.99 -0.44
C ALA A 78 -0.60 -22.30 -0.03
N ALA A 79 0.03 -22.34 1.16
CA ALA A 79 0.61 -23.55 1.70
C ALA A 79 -0.44 -24.66 1.87
N ARG A 80 -1.64 -24.32 2.39
CA ARG A 80 -2.73 -25.28 2.56
C ARG A 80 -3.33 -25.71 1.23
N ALA A 81 -3.50 -24.79 0.28
CA ALA A 81 -4.16 -25.08 -0.99
C ALA A 81 -3.26 -25.84 -1.99
N MET A 82 -1.99 -25.44 -2.09
CA MET A 82 -1.05 -25.80 -3.16
C MET A 82 0.25 -26.44 -2.65
N GLY A 83 0.50 -26.46 -1.34
CA GLY A 83 1.69 -27.05 -0.73
C GLY A 83 2.79 -26.04 -0.40
N PRO A 84 3.89 -26.51 0.22
CA PRO A 84 4.88 -25.62 0.86
C PRO A 84 5.56 -24.64 -0.10
N PHE A 85 5.85 -25.04 -1.34
CA PHE A 85 6.50 -24.18 -2.32
C PHE A 85 5.62 -22.98 -2.72
N ALA A 86 4.32 -23.20 -2.90
CA ALA A 86 3.37 -22.11 -3.18
C ALA A 86 3.20 -21.19 -1.96
N GLY A 87 3.22 -21.75 -0.75
CA GLY A 87 3.30 -20.97 0.49
C GLY A 87 4.53 -20.06 0.54
N PHE A 88 5.70 -20.60 0.22
CA PHE A 88 6.94 -19.84 0.11
C PHE A 88 6.84 -18.70 -0.92
N MET A 89 6.43 -19.01 -2.16
CA MET A 89 6.29 -18.02 -3.23
C MET A 89 5.33 -16.89 -2.86
N THR A 90 4.18 -17.23 -2.27
CA THR A 90 3.17 -16.25 -1.85
C THR A 90 3.68 -15.40 -0.69
N GLY A 91 4.42 -16.01 0.25
CA GLY A 91 5.08 -15.33 1.36
C GLY A 91 6.14 -14.33 0.92
N ILE A 92 7.01 -14.71 -0.01
CA ILE A 92 8.03 -13.84 -0.60
C ILE A 92 7.38 -12.73 -1.42
N ALA A 93 6.34 -13.02 -2.20
CA ALA A 93 5.60 -12.00 -2.96
C ALA A 93 5.00 -10.94 -2.04
N CYS A 94 4.38 -11.36 -0.93
CA CYS A 94 3.91 -10.46 0.13
C CYS A 94 5.06 -9.67 0.78
N LEU A 95 6.21 -10.30 1.06
CA LEU A 95 7.36 -9.56 1.59
C LEU A 95 7.88 -8.51 0.60
N LEU A 96 7.93 -8.79 -0.70
CA LEU A 96 8.35 -7.79 -1.69
C LEU A 96 7.48 -6.52 -1.61
N GLU A 97 6.16 -6.68 -1.51
CA GLU A 97 5.23 -5.58 -1.29
C GLU A 97 5.58 -4.80 0.00
N PHE A 98 5.56 -5.47 1.14
CA PHE A 98 5.73 -4.78 2.43
C PHE A 98 7.15 -4.24 2.64
N VAL A 99 8.18 -4.72 1.93
CA VAL A 99 9.55 -4.20 2.05
C VAL A 99 9.79 -2.98 1.18
N PHE A 100 9.17 -2.91 0.00
CA PHE A 100 9.40 -1.80 -0.94
C PHE A 100 8.36 -0.68 -0.84
N ALA A 101 7.18 -0.92 -0.25
CA ALA A 101 6.23 0.16 0.03
C ALA A 101 6.74 1.20 1.05
N PRO A 102 7.30 0.83 2.22
CA PRO A 102 7.79 1.79 3.22
C PRO A 102 8.81 2.80 2.69
N PRO A 103 9.86 2.41 1.95
CA PRO A 103 10.82 3.40 1.45
C PRO A 103 10.19 4.36 0.43
N ALA A 104 9.22 3.94 -0.39
CA ALA A 104 8.48 4.86 -1.26
C ALA A 104 7.69 5.91 -0.45
N ILE A 105 7.02 5.48 0.63
CA ILE A 105 6.27 6.37 1.53
C ILE A 105 7.21 7.33 2.25
N ALA A 106 8.39 6.86 2.66
CA ALA A 106 9.38 7.72 3.30
C ALA A 106 9.93 8.79 2.34
N VAL A 107 10.16 8.46 1.07
CA VAL A 107 10.56 9.46 0.05
C VAL A 107 9.49 10.54 -0.09
N SER A 108 8.22 10.16 -0.19
CA SER A 108 7.12 11.13 -0.19
C SER A 108 7.08 11.96 1.09
N THR A 109 7.32 11.34 2.25
CA THR A 109 7.38 12.07 3.53
C THR A 109 8.48 13.13 3.51
N GLY A 110 9.67 12.81 3.00
CA GLY A 110 10.75 13.78 2.81
C GLY A 110 10.37 14.90 1.85
N ALA A 111 9.66 14.59 0.77
CA ALA A 111 9.19 15.57 -0.20
C ALA A 111 8.12 16.53 0.37
N TYR A 112 7.18 16.02 1.19
CA TYR A 112 6.22 16.85 1.93
C TYR A 112 6.90 17.78 2.94
N VAL A 113 7.92 17.30 3.66
CA VAL A 113 8.70 18.15 4.58
C VAL A 113 9.49 19.21 3.81
N HIS A 114 10.09 18.86 2.68
CA HIS A 114 10.78 19.82 1.82
C HIS A 114 9.83 20.89 1.28
N PHE A 115 8.62 20.50 0.87
CA PHE A 115 7.58 21.44 0.45
C PHE A 115 7.23 22.45 1.57
N LEU A 116 7.19 22.00 2.83
CA LEU A 116 6.92 22.86 3.99
C LEU A 116 8.13 23.69 4.42
N ILE A 117 9.33 23.12 4.32
CA ILE A 117 10.59 23.69 4.77
C ILE A 117 11.62 23.48 3.64
N PRO A 118 11.73 24.41 2.67
CA PRO A 118 12.60 24.25 1.51
C PRO A 118 14.09 24.05 1.85
N ALA A 119 14.52 24.48 3.04
CA ALA A 119 15.88 24.26 3.54
C ALA A 119 16.16 22.81 3.98
N ALA A 120 15.12 22.00 4.19
CA ALA A 120 15.27 20.60 4.57
C ALA A 120 15.50 19.75 3.31
N ASP A 121 16.66 19.10 3.23
CA ASP A 121 16.96 18.19 2.13
C ASP A 121 16.05 16.94 2.17
N PRO A 122 15.35 16.61 1.07
CA PRO A 122 14.42 15.49 1.04
C PRO A 122 15.06 14.14 1.40
N VAL A 123 16.33 13.90 1.02
CA VAL A 123 17.00 12.61 1.23
C VAL A 123 17.36 12.44 2.71
N TYR A 124 17.89 13.48 3.35
CA TYR A 124 18.19 13.43 4.79
C TYR A 124 16.93 13.27 5.63
N VAL A 125 15.84 13.98 5.28
CA VAL A 125 14.56 13.82 5.99
C VAL A 125 13.99 12.41 5.79
N THR A 126 13.96 11.93 4.54
CA THR A 126 13.49 10.57 4.20
C THR A 126 14.22 9.51 5.04
N THR A 127 15.55 9.57 5.05
CA THR A 127 16.39 8.63 5.79
C THR A 127 16.17 8.74 7.29
N GLY A 128 16.10 9.97 7.82
CA GLY A 128 15.88 10.23 9.24
C GLY A 128 14.53 9.72 9.73
N VAL A 129 13.45 9.97 8.98
CA VAL A 129 12.09 9.49 9.30
C VAL A 129 12.05 7.97 9.25
N PHE A 130 12.62 7.34 8.22
CA PHE A 130 12.63 5.88 8.12
C PHE A 130 13.35 5.25 9.31
N LEU A 131 14.56 5.72 9.65
CA LEU A 131 15.33 5.26 10.80
C LEU A 131 14.56 5.47 12.12
N PHE A 132 13.91 6.62 12.29
CA PHE A 132 13.07 6.90 13.44
C PHE A 132 11.96 5.86 13.62
N PHE A 133 11.26 5.47 12.55
CA PHE A 133 10.23 4.43 12.63
C PHE A 133 10.81 3.03 12.90
N ILE A 134 11.99 2.70 12.39
CA ILE A 134 12.69 1.46 12.77
C ILE A 134 12.96 1.45 14.28
N LEU A 135 13.51 2.53 14.82
CA LEU A 135 13.85 2.65 16.24
C LEU A 135 12.61 2.57 17.14
N ILE A 136 11.52 3.27 16.77
CA ILE A 136 10.27 3.20 17.52
C ILE A 136 9.67 1.80 17.48
N ASN A 137 9.71 1.13 16.33
CA ASN A 137 9.17 -0.23 16.22
C ASN A 137 10.01 -1.26 17.01
N LEU A 138 11.31 -1.06 17.18
CA LEU A 138 12.15 -1.88 18.07
C LEU A 138 11.74 -1.78 19.54
N ILE A 139 11.26 -0.61 19.97
CA ILE A 139 10.82 -0.36 21.35
C ILE A 139 9.54 -1.15 21.65
N GLY A 140 8.78 -1.57 20.65
CA GLY A 140 7.53 -2.33 20.84
C GLY A 140 6.43 -1.45 21.44
N MET A 141 5.66 -0.78 20.58
CA MET A 141 4.62 0.14 21.02
C MET A 141 3.38 -0.62 21.53
N LYS A 142 3.21 -0.66 22.85
CA LYS A 142 1.91 -0.96 23.46
C LYS A 142 0.90 0.06 22.96
N GLY A 143 -0.20 -0.39 22.36
CA GLY A 143 -1.21 0.50 21.79
C GLY A 143 -0.97 0.94 20.34
N ALA A 144 -0.10 0.24 19.59
CA ALA A 144 0.10 0.50 18.15
C ALA A 144 -1.23 0.59 17.36
N ALA A 145 -2.21 -0.27 17.65
CA ALA A 145 -3.53 -0.21 17.01
C ALA A 145 -4.34 1.07 17.31
N LEU A 146 -4.13 1.70 18.48
CA LEU A 146 -4.77 2.98 18.81
C LEU A 146 -4.05 4.14 18.13
N ILE A 147 -2.71 4.11 18.09
CA ILE A 147 -1.89 5.09 17.37
C ILE A 147 -2.26 5.07 15.88
N GLU A 148 -2.36 3.88 15.31
CA GLU A 148 -2.81 3.65 13.93
C GLU A 148 -4.22 4.24 13.71
N LEU A 149 -5.19 3.93 14.59
CA LEU A 149 -6.54 4.50 14.51
C LEU A 149 -6.54 6.02 14.53
N ILE A 150 -5.81 6.64 15.45
CA ILE A 150 -5.73 8.11 15.56
C ILE A 150 -5.11 8.69 14.29
N ALA A 151 -3.99 8.14 13.83
CA ALA A 151 -3.30 8.60 12.64
C ALA A 151 -4.17 8.46 11.38
N THR A 152 -4.88 7.34 11.21
CA THR A 152 -5.83 7.11 10.13
C THR A 152 -6.99 8.11 10.13
N VAL A 153 -7.54 8.42 11.31
CA VAL A 153 -8.62 9.42 11.43
C VAL A 153 -8.12 10.83 11.08
N ILE A 154 -6.93 11.21 11.53
CA ILE A 154 -6.31 12.50 11.19
C ILE A 154 -6.06 12.59 9.68
N ALA A 155 -5.55 11.51 9.07
CA ALA A 155 -5.35 11.43 7.63
C ALA A 155 -6.66 11.60 6.85
N LEU A 156 -7.73 10.89 7.24
CA LEU A 156 -9.03 11.07 6.62
C LEU A 156 -9.58 12.50 6.76
N ALA A 157 -9.32 13.17 7.89
CA ALA A 157 -9.65 14.57 8.06
C ALA A 157 -8.84 15.49 7.12
N GLY A 158 -7.57 15.18 6.87
CA GLY A 158 -6.73 15.89 5.89
C GLY A 158 -7.23 15.74 4.46
N LEU A 159 -7.65 14.53 4.06
CA LEU A 159 -8.30 14.31 2.77
C LEU A 159 -9.62 15.06 2.67
N ALA A 160 -10.44 15.04 3.72
CA ALA A 160 -11.70 15.81 3.74
C ALA A 160 -11.45 17.32 3.59
N LEU A 161 -10.41 17.86 4.24
CA LEU A 161 -9.99 19.25 4.08
C LEU A 161 -9.56 19.53 2.63
N PHE A 162 -8.75 18.65 2.03
CA PHE A 162 -8.34 18.78 0.63
C PHE A 162 -9.55 18.79 -0.31
N TYR A 163 -10.52 17.88 -0.13
CA TYR A 163 -11.73 17.85 -0.94
C TYR A 163 -12.57 19.11 -0.77
N ALA A 164 -12.79 19.56 0.47
CA ALA A 164 -13.57 20.77 0.76
C ALA A 164 -12.92 22.03 0.16
N ALA A 165 -11.59 22.11 0.19
CA ALA A 165 -10.83 23.22 -0.39
C ALA A 165 -10.82 23.21 -1.92
N GLY A 166 -10.68 22.02 -2.52
CA GLY A 166 -10.51 21.85 -3.96
C GLY A 166 -11.81 21.81 -4.76
N LEU A 167 -12.88 21.21 -4.22
CA LEU A 167 -14.17 21.05 -4.94
C LEU A 167 -14.74 22.35 -5.53
N PRO A 168 -14.72 23.51 -4.83
CA PRO A 168 -15.22 24.77 -5.38
C PRO A 168 -14.45 25.27 -6.61
N HIS A 169 -13.24 24.78 -6.83
CA HIS A 169 -12.31 25.24 -7.87
C HIS A 169 -12.08 24.21 -8.97
N VAL A 170 -12.87 23.14 -9.01
CA VAL A 170 -12.79 22.11 -10.05
C VAL A 170 -13.19 22.70 -11.39
N ASP A 171 -12.25 22.72 -12.34
CA ASP A 171 -12.56 22.99 -13.75
C ASP A 171 -12.94 21.68 -14.45
N THR A 172 -14.21 21.60 -14.85
CA THR A 172 -14.74 20.46 -15.61
C THR A 172 -13.98 20.20 -16.91
N ARG A 173 -13.35 21.20 -17.53
CA ARG A 173 -12.54 21.02 -18.74
C ARG A 173 -11.28 20.20 -18.47
N SER A 174 -10.67 20.37 -17.30
CA SER A 174 -9.48 19.62 -16.86
C SER A 174 -9.78 18.14 -16.64
N LEU A 175 -11.02 17.79 -16.29
CA LEU A 175 -11.47 16.39 -16.18
C LEU A 175 -11.43 15.65 -17.52
N TRP A 176 -11.61 16.38 -18.63
CA TRP A 176 -11.51 15.87 -19.98
C TRP A 176 -10.14 16.11 -20.62
N GLY A 177 -9.12 16.43 -19.81
CA GLY A 177 -7.71 16.45 -20.19
C GLY A 177 -7.29 17.51 -21.22
N GLY A 178 -8.12 18.53 -21.49
CA GLY A 178 -7.73 19.69 -22.30
C GLY A 178 -7.18 19.40 -23.71
N GLY A 179 -7.44 18.21 -24.28
CA GLY A 179 -6.92 17.77 -25.59
C GLY A 179 -6.31 16.37 -25.58
N ASP A 180 -5.62 15.98 -24.49
CA ASP A 180 -4.90 14.70 -24.35
C ASP A 180 -5.46 13.85 -23.19
N ALA A 181 -6.79 13.75 -23.10
CA ALA A 181 -7.47 13.05 -21.99
C ALA A 181 -7.09 11.57 -21.86
N PHE A 182 -6.77 10.93 -22.98
CA PHE A 182 -6.57 9.50 -23.11
C PHE A 182 -5.24 9.22 -23.84
N ILE A 183 -4.14 9.51 -23.15
CA ILE A 183 -2.79 9.32 -23.66
C ILE A 183 -2.55 7.84 -23.93
N GLY A 184 -2.01 7.50 -25.11
CA GLY A 184 -1.63 6.12 -25.44
C GLY A 184 -2.79 5.12 -25.57
N GLY A 185 -4.04 5.59 -25.59
CA GLY A 185 -5.19 4.72 -25.76
C GLY A 185 -5.38 3.71 -24.61
N ILE A 186 -5.90 2.53 -24.94
CA ILE A 186 -6.01 1.41 -24.00
C ILE A 186 -4.63 1.02 -23.45
N GLY A 187 -3.56 1.14 -24.25
CA GLY A 187 -2.20 0.87 -23.81
C GLY A 187 -1.76 1.79 -22.66
N GLY A 188 -2.04 3.09 -22.77
CA GLY A 188 -1.76 4.06 -21.72
C GLY A 188 -2.62 3.87 -20.46
N MET A 189 -3.91 3.54 -20.62
CA MET A 189 -4.77 3.11 -19.51
C MET A 189 -4.18 1.90 -18.77
N LEU A 190 -3.74 0.86 -19.51
CA LEU A 190 -3.13 -0.33 -18.92
C LEU A 190 -1.77 -0.02 -18.26
N ALA A 191 -1.00 0.92 -18.81
CA ALA A 191 0.25 1.40 -18.21
C ALA A 191 0.01 2.23 -16.93
N ALA A 192 -1.19 2.79 -16.73
CA ALA A 192 -1.58 3.49 -15.50
C ALA A 192 -2.04 2.55 -14.37
N VAL A 193 -2.38 1.29 -14.68
CA VAL A 193 -2.88 0.30 -13.71
C VAL A 193 -1.98 0.12 -12.47
N PRO A 194 -0.63 -0.01 -12.58
CA PRO A 194 0.23 -0.17 -11.42
C PRO A 194 0.10 0.98 -10.41
N TYR A 195 -0.04 2.20 -10.91
CA TYR A 195 -0.23 3.40 -10.08
C TYR A 195 -1.63 3.49 -9.50
N ALA A 196 -2.64 2.98 -10.21
CA ALA A 196 -3.99 2.86 -9.67
C ALA A 196 -4.07 1.82 -8.53
N ILE A 197 -3.30 0.73 -8.59
CA ILE A 197 -3.22 -0.27 -7.51
C ILE A 197 -2.70 0.34 -6.21
N TRP A 198 -1.82 1.33 -6.32
CA TRP A 198 -1.26 2.04 -5.16
C TRP A 198 -2.32 2.63 -4.23
N PHE A 199 -3.50 3.02 -4.74
CA PHE A 199 -4.62 3.51 -3.91
C PHE A 199 -5.16 2.50 -2.89
N PHE A 200 -4.89 1.20 -3.09
CA PHE A 200 -5.47 0.10 -2.33
C PHE A 200 -4.43 -0.89 -1.75
N LEU A 201 -3.15 -0.68 -2.08
CA LEU A 201 -2.04 -1.58 -1.76
C LEU A 201 -1.84 -1.73 -0.24
N ALA A 202 -1.47 -2.93 0.23
CA ALA A 202 -1.32 -3.34 1.63
C ALA A 202 -2.62 -3.50 2.46
N ILE A 203 -3.81 -3.39 1.88
CA ILE A 203 -5.08 -3.55 2.61
C ILE A 203 -5.19 -4.92 3.29
N GLU A 204 -4.58 -5.96 2.73
CA GLU A 204 -4.54 -7.32 3.27
C GLU A 204 -3.80 -7.45 4.60
N GLY A 205 -2.98 -6.44 4.98
CA GLY A 205 -2.30 -6.41 6.27
C GLY A 205 -3.25 -6.52 7.46
N GLY A 206 -4.51 -6.10 7.29
CA GLY A 206 -5.58 -6.34 8.26
C GLY A 206 -5.83 -7.83 8.58
N ALA A 207 -5.64 -8.75 7.62
CA ALA A 207 -5.80 -10.19 7.85
C ALA A 207 -4.62 -10.77 8.63
N MET A 208 -3.44 -10.15 8.58
CA MET A 208 -2.29 -10.60 9.36
C MET A 208 -2.51 -10.37 10.86
N ALA A 209 -3.39 -9.43 11.21
CA ALA A 209 -3.85 -9.21 12.58
C ALA A 209 -5.00 -10.14 13.00
N ALA A 210 -5.44 -11.09 12.15
CA ALA A 210 -6.60 -11.95 12.40
C ALA A 210 -6.51 -12.75 13.72
N GLU A 211 -5.31 -13.17 14.13
CA GLU A 211 -5.09 -13.92 15.38
C GLU A 211 -5.39 -13.06 16.63
N GLU A 212 -5.30 -11.73 16.52
CA GLU A 212 -5.53 -10.76 17.61
C GLU A 212 -6.99 -10.25 17.66
N VAL A 213 -7.85 -10.71 16.73
CA VAL A 213 -9.25 -10.28 16.62
C VAL A 213 -10.14 -11.02 17.61
N ARG A 214 -11.03 -10.27 18.28
CA ARG A 214 -11.96 -10.81 19.27
C ARG A 214 -12.95 -11.82 18.68
N ASP A 215 -13.66 -11.43 17.64
CA ASP A 215 -14.53 -12.31 16.86
C ASP A 215 -14.12 -12.30 15.38
N PRO A 216 -13.15 -13.15 14.98
CA PRO A 216 -12.66 -13.19 13.60
C PRO A 216 -13.79 -13.40 12.57
N LYS A 217 -14.83 -14.17 12.92
CA LYS A 217 -15.93 -14.53 12.00
C LYS A 217 -16.75 -13.31 11.60
N ARG A 218 -16.95 -12.36 12.52
CA ARG A 218 -17.79 -11.17 12.30
C ARG A 218 -16.99 -9.91 12.06
N ASP A 219 -15.85 -9.76 12.74
CA ASP A 219 -15.13 -8.50 12.79
C ASP A 219 -14.21 -8.32 11.58
N ILE A 220 -13.58 -9.39 11.08
CA ILE A 220 -12.71 -9.33 9.88
C ILE A 220 -13.49 -8.88 8.65
N PRO A 221 -14.63 -9.51 8.28
CA PRO A 221 -15.39 -9.04 7.13
C PRO A 221 -15.85 -7.59 7.27
N ARG A 222 -16.29 -7.17 8.47
CA ARG A 222 -16.73 -5.79 8.71
C ARG A 222 -15.60 -4.78 8.54
N GLY A 223 -14.42 -5.06 9.13
CA GLY A 223 -13.25 -4.19 9.00
C GLY A 223 -12.85 -4.00 7.54
N PHE A 224 -12.80 -5.09 6.78
CA PHE A 224 -12.47 -5.05 5.36
C PHE A 224 -13.52 -4.35 4.49
N ILE A 225 -14.81 -4.59 4.73
CA ILE A 225 -15.90 -3.95 3.98
C ILE A 225 -15.87 -2.43 4.18
N TRP A 226 -15.77 -1.98 5.43
CA TRP A 226 -15.65 -0.55 5.68
C TRP A 226 -14.34 0.01 5.11
N GLY A 227 -13.26 -0.77 5.14
CA GLY A 227 -11.98 -0.37 4.58
C GLY A 227 -12.06 -0.10 3.07
N ILE A 228 -12.61 -1.04 2.31
CA ILE A 228 -12.73 -0.89 0.85
C ILE A 228 -13.72 0.22 0.46
N VAL A 229 -14.79 0.41 1.23
CA VAL A 229 -15.73 1.52 1.00
C VAL A 229 -15.06 2.86 1.24
N THR A 230 -14.33 3.01 2.35
CA THR A 230 -13.58 4.24 2.66
C THR A 230 -12.55 4.55 1.56
N LEU A 231 -11.74 3.56 1.17
CA LEU A 231 -10.69 3.72 0.16
C LEU A 231 -11.26 3.96 -1.24
N GLY A 232 -12.36 3.30 -1.60
CA GLY A 232 -13.02 3.51 -2.89
C GLY A 232 -13.58 4.93 -3.04
N ILE A 233 -14.26 5.44 -2.01
CA ILE A 233 -14.75 6.82 -1.98
C ILE A 233 -13.58 7.82 -2.04
N ALA A 234 -12.54 7.60 -1.23
CA ALA A 234 -11.36 8.46 -1.20
C ALA A 234 -10.64 8.49 -2.56
N THR A 235 -10.54 7.34 -3.24
CA THR A 235 -9.90 7.23 -4.56
C THR A 235 -10.64 8.07 -5.61
N VAL A 236 -11.97 7.93 -5.67
CA VAL A 236 -12.81 8.71 -6.61
C VAL A 236 -12.69 10.20 -6.33
N LEU A 237 -12.79 10.62 -5.06
CA LEU A 237 -12.70 12.03 -4.70
C LEU A 237 -11.30 12.61 -4.94
N THR A 238 -10.24 11.88 -4.60
CA THR A 238 -8.85 12.30 -4.80
C THR A 238 -8.55 12.52 -6.28
N LEU A 239 -8.93 11.56 -7.14
CA LEU A 239 -8.74 11.70 -8.59
C LEU A 239 -9.58 12.84 -9.15
N PHE A 240 -10.87 12.92 -8.78
CA PHE A 240 -11.78 13.94 -9.29
C PHE A 240 -11.30 15.36 -8.94
N VAL A 241 -10.99 15.60 -7.67
CA VAL A 241 -10.53 16.92 -7.21
C VAL A 241 -9.19 17.25 -7.83
N THR A 242 -8.21 16.34 -7.78
CA THR A 242 -6.88 16.66 -8.31
C THR A 242 -6.88 16.87 -9.82
N ALA A 243 -7.59 16.04 -10.57
CA ALA A 243 -7.74 16.23 -12.02
C ALA A 243 -8.47 17.56 -12.32
N GLY A 244 -9.50 17.90 -11.55
CA GLY A 244 -10.24 19.15 -11.67
C GLY A 244 -9.40 20.41 -11.41
N LEU A 245 -8.40 20.31 -10.53
CA LEU A 245 -7.44 21.38 -10.24
C LEU A 245 -6.27 21.46 -11.25
N GLY A 246 -6.30 20.64 -12.32
CA GLY A 246 -5.27 20.59 -13.36
C GLY A 246 -4.11 19.65 -13.04
N GLY A 247 -4.21 18.78 -12.03
CA GLY A 247 -3.14 17.86 -11.62
C GLY A 247 -2.72 16.83 -12.68
N GLY A 248 -3.46 16.72 -13.79
CA GLY A 248 -3.13 15.84 -14.91
C GLY A 248 -2.20 16.42 -15.98
N SER A 249 -1.91 17.74 -15.96
CA SER A 249 -1.12 18.41 -17.01
C SER A 249 0.33 18.77 -16.60
N GLY A 250 0.70 18.49 -15.35
CA GLY A 250 2.03 18.76 -14.81
C GLY A 250 2.92 17.52 -14.68
N THR A 251 4.17 17.75 -14.28
CA THR A 251 5.08 16.67 -13.89
C THR A 251 4.60 16.02 -12.58
N PRO A 252 4.59 14.67 -12.48
CA PRO A 252 4.31 14.00 -11.21
C PRO A 252 5.23 14.51 -10.11
N ALA A 253 4.65 14.74 -8.93
CA ALA A 253 5.35 15.09 -7.71
C ALA A 253 5.09 14.03 -6.63
N ASP A 254 5.99 13.97 -5.64
CA ASP A 254 5.81 13.12 -4.45
C ASP A 254 4.90 13.77 -3.38
N TYR A 255 4.33 14.95 -3.68
CA TYR A 255 3.33 15.68 -2.87
C TYR A 255 2.17 16.22 -3.73
N PRO A 256 1.46 15.36 -4.48
CA PRO A 256 0.48 15.81 -5.49
C PRO A 256 -0.69 16.61 -4.91
N LEU A 257 -1.12 16.35 -3.67
CA LEU A 257 -2.27 17.02 -3.07
C LEU A 257 -1.96 18.50 -2.76
N PRO A 258 -0.88 18.82 -1.99
CA PRO A 258 -0.44 20.20 -1.82
C PRO A 258 -0.10 20.89 -3.15
N GLN A 259 0.53 20.18 -4.08
CA GLN A 259 0.83 20.73 -5.41
C GLN A 259 -0.44 21.15 -6.15
N ALA A 260 -1.47 20.29 -6.16
CA ALA A 260 -2.75 20.58 -6.81
C ALA A 260 -3.50 21.75 -6.16
N LEU A 261 -3.45 21.91 -4.83
CA LEU A 261 -4.05 23.09 -4.19
C LEU A 261 -3.27 24.38 -4.45
N SER A 262 -1.95 24.28 -4.65
CA SER A 262 -1.10 25.44 -4.93
C SER A 262 -1.44 26.11 -6.27
N THR A 263 -2.02 25.38 -7.22
CA THR A 263 -2.45 25.97 -8.51
C THR A 263 -3.59 26.97 -8.36
N VAL A 264 -4.36 26.88 -7.28
CA VAL A 264 -5.54 27.71 -7.04
C VAL A 264 -5.32 28.71 -5.90
N TYR A 265 -4.78 28.25 -4.77
CA TYR A 265 -4.59 29.09 -3.59
C TYR A 265 -3.19 29.72 -3.50
N GLY A 266 -2.27 29.32 -4.37
CA GLY A 266 -0.86 29.70 -4.32
C GLY A 266 -0.02 28.81 -3.40
N GLU A 267 1.26 28.73 -3.69
CA GLU A 267 2.25 28.08 -2.84
C GLU A 267 2.36 28.81 -1.49
N GLY A 268 2.47 28.04 -0.40
CA GLY A 268 2.58 28.60 0.96
C GLY A 268 1.27 29.15 1.56
N SER A 269 0.14 29.07 0.86
CA SER A 269 -1.16 29.44 1.44
C SER A 269 -1.48 28.58 2.67
N TRP A 270 -2.23 29.12 3.64
CA TRP A 270 -2.53 28.42 4.89
C TRP A 270 -3.22 27.07 4.66
N ILE A 271 -4.06 26.96 3.63
CA ILE A 271 -4.81 25.74 3.33
C ILE A 271 -3.92 24.68 2.68
N THR A 272 -3.03 25.09 1.78
CA THR A 272 -2.02 24.22 1.18
C THR A 272 -1.06 23.68 2.25
N VAL A 273 -0.59 24.55 3.15
CA VAL A 273 0.27 24.17 4.28
C VAL A 273 -0.47 23.24 5.23
N ALA A 274 -1.74 23.51 5.56
CA ALA A 274 -2.54 22.65 6.42
C ALA A 274 -2.71 21.24 5.83
N VAL A 275 -3.03 21.12 4.53
CA VAL A 275 -3.15 19.82 3.86
C VAL A 275 -1.81 19.08 3.83
N ALA A 276 -0.69 19.78 3.59
CA ALA A 276 0.64 19.17 3.64
C ALA A 276 0.98 18.65 5.05
N VAL A 277 0.76 19.45 6.09
CA VAL A 277 1.02 19.05 7.49
C VAL A 277 0.15 17.88 7.92
N ILE A 278 -1.16 17.93 7.63
CA ILE A 278 -2.06 16.83 8.00
C ILE A 278 -1.75 15.58 7.16
N GLY A 279 -1.37 15.74 5.89
CA GLY A 279 -0.97 14.65 5.02
C GLY A 279 0.24 13.87 5.51
N LEU A 280 1.18 14.51 6.20
CA LEU A 280 2.29 13.82 6.87
C LEU A 280 1.80 12.76 7.86
N PHE A 281 0.68 12.99 8.57
CA PHE A 281 0.11 11.96 9.46
C PHE A 281 -0.42 10.75 8.69
N GLY A 282 -0.94 10.93 7.47
CA GLY A 282 -1.34 9.83 6.59
C GLY A 282 -0.15 9.02 6.10
N LEU A 283 0.93 9.69 5.69
CA LEU A 283 2.18 9.01 5.31
C LEU A 283 2.80 8.25 6.50
N ILE A 284 2.79 8.87 7.68
CA ILE A 284 3.27 8.26 8.93
C ILE A 284 2.43 7.04 9.32
N ALA A 285 1.10 7.10 9.21
CA ALA A 285 0.21 5.98 9.50
C ALA A 285 0.60 4.76 8.67
N SER A 286 0.65 4.92 7.34
CA SER A 286 0.99 3.81 6.43
C SER A 286 2.42 3.33 6.63
N LEU A 287 3.39 4.24 6.79
CA LEU A 287 4.78 3.89 7.04
C LEU A 287 4.92 3.03 8.31
N HIS A 288 4.26 3.44 9.40
CA HIS A 288 4.25 2.71 10.66
C HIS A 288 3.61 1.33 10.52
N GLY A 289 2.39 1.27 9.97
CA GLY A 289 1.61 0.05 9.81
C GLY A 289 2.33 -0.99 8.94
N ILE A 290 2.87 -0.58 7.80
CA ILE A 290 3.57 -1.49 6.88
C ILE A 290 4.92 -1.95 7.48
N ILE A 291 5.62 -1.11 8.25
CA ILE A 291 6.84 -1.53 8.97
C ILE A 291 6.56 -2.66 9.96
N ILE A 292 5.47 -2.54 10.73
CA ILE A 292 4.99 -3.63 11.58
C ILE A 292 4.61 -4.85 10.72
N GLY A 293 3.95 -4.61 9.60
CA GLY A 293 3.52 -5.63 8.63
C GLY A 293 4.68 -6.52 8.15
N TYR A 294 5.71 -5.96 7.49
CA TYR A 294 6.84 -6.79 7.02
C TYR A 294 7.57 -7.46 8.17
N SER A 295 7.66 -6.81 9.33
CA SER A 295 8.37 -7.35 10.49
C SER A 295 7.71 -8.64 10.99
N ARG A 296 6.37 -8.60 11.11
CA ARG A 296 5.54 -9.76 11.45
C ARG A 296 5.54 -10.82 10.35
N GLN A 297 5.50 -10.42 9.08
CA GLN A 297 5.53 -11.35 7.96
C GLN A 297 6.87 -12.11 7.90
N THR A 298 7.98 -11.39 8.07
CA THR A 298 9.33 -11.98 8.09
C THR A 298 9.46 -12.97 9.24
N TYR A 299 8.95 -12.61 10.42
CA TYR A 299 8.88 -13.51 11.58
C TYR A 299 8.06 -14.76 11.29
N ALA A 300 6.86 -14.61 10.71
CA ALA A 300 5.97 -15.73 10.40
C ALA A 300 6.62 -16.71 9.41
N LEU A 301 7.22 -16.21 8.33
CA LEU A 301 7.91 -17.02 7.34
C LEU A 301 9.15 -17.73 7.91
N ALA A 302 9.92 -17.05 8.77
CA ALA A 302 11.05 -17.67 9.46
C ALA A 302 10.60 -18.77 10.44
N ARG A 303 9.48 -18.58 11.14
CA ARG A 303 8.88 -19.58 12.03
C ARG A 303 8.35 -20.80 11.27
N GLU A 304 7.86 -20.60 10.05
CA GLU A 304 7.38 -21.66 9.15
C GLU A 304 8.53 -22.39 8.41
N GLY A 305 9.79 -21.98 8.61
CA GLY A 305 10.96 -22.61 8.00
C GLY A 305 11.26 -22.14 6.57
N TYR A 306 10.56 -21.11 6.10
CA TYR A 306 10.78 -20.51 4.78
C TYR A 306 11.98 -19.57 4.72
N LEU A 307 12.34 -18.97 5.85
CA LEU A 307 13.47 -18.06 5.99
C LEU A 307 14.42 -18.54 7.11
N PRO A 308 15.68 -18.07 7.14
CA PRO A 308 16.63 -18.41 8.20
C PRO A 308 16.06 -18.20 9.61
N ALA A 309 16.24 -19.20 10.49
CA ALA A 309 15.63 -19.23 11.82
C ALA A 309 16.02 -18.06 12.74
N PHE A 310 17.12 -17.34 12.48
CA PHE A 310 17.47 -16.16 13.29
C PHE A 310 16.49 -14.98 13.10
N LEU A 311 15.75 -14.95 11.99
CA LEU A 311 14.76 -13.91 11.69
C LEU A 311 13.48 -14.04 12.54
N SER A 312 13.25 -15.20 13.16
CA SER A 312 12.14 -15.40 14.10
C SER A 312 12.51 -15.07 15.56
N ARG A 313 13.71 -14.52 15.83
CA ARG A 313 14.13 -14.16 17.19
C ARG A 313 13.41 -12.91 17.70
N LEU A 314 12.68 -13.04 18.80
CA LEU A 314 12.00 -11.94 19.49
C LEU A 314 12.89 -11.30 20.57
N ASN A 315 12.73 -10.00 20.82
CA ASN A 315 13.28 -9.35 22.01
C ASN A 315 12.37 -9.55 23.24
N GLY A 316 12.79 -9.03 24.41
CA GLY A 316 12.00 -9.09 25.65
C GLY A 316 10.66 -8.32 25.62
N ARG A 317 10.32 -7.68 24.49
CA ARG A 317 9.05 -6.97 24.27
C ARG A 317 8.19 -7.61 23.16
N GLY A 318 8.60 -8.78 22.64
CA GLY A 318 7.86 -9.51 21.61
C GLY A 318 8.05 -8.99 20.18
N VAL A 319 9.07 -8.15 19.93
CA VAL A 319 9.38 -7.63 18.58
C VAL A 319 10.41 -8.52 17.89
N PRO A 320 10.18 -8.97 16.64
CA PRO A 320 11.17 -9.74 15.88
C PRO A 320 12.28 -8.82 15.36
N VAL A 321 13.37 -8.73 16.14
CA VAL A 321 14.44 -7.74 15.91
C VAL A 321 15.04 -7.87 14.51
N TRP A 322 15.41 -9.07 14.10
CA TRP A 322 16.00 -9.29 12.77
C TRP A 322 14.98 -9.23 11.64
N GLY A 323 13.72 -9.60 11.92
CA GLY A 323 12.61 -9.42 11.00
C GLY A 323 12.27 -7.94 10.75
N LEU A 324 12.62 -7.05 11.69
CA LEU A 324 12.51 -5.60 11.53
C LEU A 324 13.77 -4.99 10.87
N LEU A 325 14.95 -5.33 11.37
CA LEU A 325 16.20 -4.68 10.96
C LEU A 325 16.64 -5.05 9.55
N LEU A 326 16.53 -6.31 9.13
CA LEU A 326 17.05 -6.73 7.83
C LEU A 326 16.24 -6.12 6.67
N PRO A 327 14.90 -6.20 6.64
CA PRO A 327 14.14 -5.52 5.61
C PRO A 327 14.18 -4.00 5.77
N GLY A 328 14.28 -3.50 7.00
CA GLY A 328 14.49 -2.08 7.28
C GLY A 328 15.80 -1.54 6.68
N ALA A 329 16.89 -2.30 6.72
CA ALA A 329 18.17 -1.91 6.12
C ALA A 329 18.06 -1.82 4.59
N ILE A 330 17.34 -2.75 3.95
CA ILE A 330 17.02 -2.68 2.52
C ILE A 330 16.22 -1.39 2.24
N GLY A 331 15.21 -1.12 3.06
CA GLY A 331 14.41 0.09 2.98
C GLY A 331 15.25 1.37 3.06
N VAL A 332 16.16 1.49 4.02
CA VAL A 332 17.05 2.66 4.17
C VAL A 332 17.95 2.85 2.94
N VAL A 333 18.54 1.77 2.42
CA VAL A 333 19.37 1.82 1.21
C VAL A 333 18.55 2.31 0.01
N CYS A 334 17.34 1.80 -0.16
CA CYS A 334 16.45 2.21 -1.24
C CYS A 334 15.93 3.64 -1.07
N ALA A 335 15.64 4.06 0.16
CA ALA A 335 15.11 5.39 0.49
C ALA A 335 16.17 6.50 0.36
N GLY A 336 17.46 6.15 0.39
CA GLY A 336 18.58 7.07 0.23
C GLY A 336 18.69 7.73 -1.16
N SER A 337 17.79 7.44 -2.10
CA SER A 337 17.70 8.15 -3.36
C SER A 337 16.24 8.33 -3.78
N ALA A 338 15.82 9.60 -3.84
CA ALA A 338 14.47 9.99 -4.27
C ALA A 338 14.15 9.54 -5.70
N ALA A 339 15.16 9.33 -6.54
CA ALA A 339 14.99 8.84 -7.91
C ALA A 339 14.37 7.42 -7.99
N PHE A 340 14.33 6.68 -6.88
CA PHE A 340 13.73 5.34 -6.84
C PHE A 340 12.27 5.31 -6.40
N ALA A 341 11.63 6.42 -6.01
CA ALA A 341 10.25 6.42 -5.52
C ALA A 341 9.29 5.65 -6.46
N ASN A 342 9.35 5.98 -7.75
CA ASN A 342 8.57 5.31 -8.77
C ASN A 342 8.89 3.81 -8.90
N ALA A 343 10.18 3.46 -8.95
CA ALA A 343 10.62 2.06 -9.05
C ALA A 343 10.20 1.22 -7.84
N LEU A 344 10.20 1.82 -6.64
CA LEU A 344 9.78 1.19 -5.39
C LEU A 344 8.27 0.90 -5.37
N ILE A 345 7.46 1.85 -5.84
CA ILE A 345 6.02 1.65 -6.05
C ILE A 345 5.80 0.45 -6.96
N LEU A 346 6.44 0.43 -8.13
CA LEU A 346 6.26 -0.62 -9.13
C LEU A 346 6.69 -2.01 -8.63
N LEU A 347 7.80 -2.08 -7.90
CA LEU A 347 8.30 -3.33 -7.32
C LEU A 347 7.40 -3.84 -6.20
N SER A 348 6.87 -2.94 -5.37
CA SER A 348 5.89 -3.27 -4.34
C SER A 348 4.60 -3.82 -4.96
N VAL A 349 4.06 -3.12 -5.96
CA VAL A 349 2.84 -3.51 -6.69
C VAL A 349 3.01 -4.87 -7.38
N PHE A 350 4.19 -5.17 -7.92
CA PHE A 350 4.49 -6.49 -8.48
C PHE A 350 4.34 -7.62 -7.45
N GLY A 351 4.94 -7.44 -6.26
CA GLY A 351 4.82 -8.39 -5.15
C GLY A 351 3.36 -8.60 -4.73
N ALA A 352 2.62 -7.49 -4.59
CA ALA A 352 1.22 -7.48 -4.20
C ALA A 352 0.35 -8.28 -5.18
N VAL A 353 0.42 -7.95 -6.47
CA VAL A 353 -0.42 -8.57 -7.50
C VAL A 353 -0.12 -10.06 -7.67
N LEU A 354 1.15 -10.46 -7.58
CA LEU A 354 1.53 -11.87 -7.59
C LEU A 354 0.90 -12.62 -6.40
N MET A 355 0.96 -12.03 -5.20
CA MET A 355 0.34 -12.59 -4.01
C MET A 355 -1.19 -12.66 -4.12
N TYR A 356 -1.84 -11.62 -4.69
CA TYR A 356 -3.28 -11.60 -4.89
C TYR A 356 -3.75 -12.72 -5.83
N CYS A 357 -3.04 -12.92 -6.95
CA CYS A 357 -3.29 -14.03 -7.88
C CYS A 357 -3.21 -15.39 -7.18
N LEU A 358 -2.11 -15.64 -6.44
CA LEU A 358 -1.90 -16.90 -5.73
C LEU A 358 -2.95 -17.13 -4.63
N SER A 359 -3.40 -16.07 -3.96
CA SER A 359 -4.49 -16.14 -2.98
C SER A 359 -5.82 -16.52 -3.62
N MET A 360 -6.17 -15.95 -4.78
CA MET A 360 -7.39 -16.32 -5.50
C MET A 360 -7.35 -17.75 -6.02
N VAL A 361 -6.21 -18.20 -6.57
CA VAL A 361 -6.00 -19.61 -6.96
C VAL A 361 -6.18 -20.53 -5.75
N SER A 362 -5.64 -20.14 -4.59
CA SER A 362 -5.77 -20.90 -3.35
C SER A 362 -7.24 -21.05 -2.92
N LEU A 363 -8.06 -20.00 -3.05
CA LEU A 363 -9.49 -20.07 -2.77
C LEU A 363 -10.19 -21.11 -3.67
N PHE A 364 -9.97 -21.06 -4.99
CA PHE A 364 -10.57 -22.02 -5.92
C PHE A 364 -10.18 -23.47 -5.62
N LEU A 365 -8.91 -23.70 -5.30
CA LEU A 365 -8.41 -25.03 -4.96
C LEU A 365 -8.98 -25.53 -3.63
N LEU A 366 -9.06 -24.68 -2.61
CA LEU A 366 -9.67 -25.04 -1.32
C LEU A 366 -11.16 -25.34 -1.45
N ARG A 367 -11.89 -24.63 -2.33
CA ARG A 367 -13.30 -24.93 -2.64
C ARG A 367 -13.48 -26.32 -3.25
N ARG A 368 -12.51 -26.81 -4.01
CA ARG A 368 -12.55 -28.15 -4.64
C ARG A 368 -12.01 -29.26 -3.73
N ARG A 369 -10.88 -29.02 -3.06
CA ARG A 369 -10.15 -30.03 -2.26
C ARG A 369 -10.70 -30.18 -0.85
N GLU A 370 -11.20 -29.10 -0.25
CA GLU A 370 -11.74 -29.09 1.12
C GLU A 370 -13.15 -28.51 1.15
N PRO A 371 -14.16 -29.17 0.53
CA PRO A 371 -15.53 -28.67 0.49
C PRO A 371 -16.13 -28.52 1.90
N GLY A 372 -15.74 -29.38 2.84
CA GLY A 372 -16.21 -29.36 4.24
C GLY A 372 -15.54 -28.31 5.16
N LEU A 373 -14.55 -27.55 4.69
CA LEU A 373 -13.91 -26.50 5.50
C LEU A 373 -14.94 -25.47 5.98
N GLU A 374 -14.92 -25.14 7.27
CA GLU A 374 -15.78 -24.09 7.82
C GLU A 374 -15.41 -22.74 7.20
N ARG A 375 -16.42 -22.07 6.63
CA ARG A 375 -16.28 -20.76 5.96
C ARG A 375 -17.28 -19.79 6.58
N PRO A 376 -16.90 -19.09 7.66
CA PRO A 376 -17.80 -18.20 8.38
C PRO A 376 -18.29 -17.02 7.52
N PHE A 377 -17.40 -16.48 6.70
CA PHE A 377 -17.74 -15.57 5.61
C PHE A 377 -17.65 -16.33 4.29
N ARG A 378 -18.67 -16.19 3.43
CA ARG A 378 -18.71 -16.82 2.11
C ARG A 378 -18.93 -15.78 1.04
N VAL A 379 -18.04 -15.75 0.06
CA VAL A 379 -18.20 -14.93 -1.13
C VAL A 379 -19.12 -15.60 -2.15
N ALA A 380 -19.74 -14.81 -3.02
CA ALA A 380 -20.50 -15.32 -4.15
C ALA A 380 -19.58 -16.06 -5.13
N TYR A 381 -19.64 -17.39 -5.09
CA TYR A 381 -18.79 -18.29 -5.85
C TYR A 381 -19.53 -18.85 -7.08
N PRO A 382 -18.88 -18.97 -8.26
CA PRO A 382 -17.47 -18.67 -8.54
C PRO A 382 -17.21 -17.24 -9.03
N VAL A 383 -18.26 -16.44 -9.27
CA VAL A 383 -18.16 -15.19 -10.04
C VAL A 383 -17.20 -14.19 -9.41
N VAL A 384 -17.34 -13.88 -8.13
CA VAL A 384 -16.54 -12.82 -7.49
C VAL A 384 -15.04 -13.18 -7.43
N PRO A 385 -14.63 -14.39 -6.97
CA PRO A 385 -13.23 -14.81 -7.06
C PRO A 385 -12.72 -14.92 -8.50
N ALA A 386 -13.57 -15.27 -9.48
CA ALA A 386 -13.16 -15.38 -10.88
C ALA A 386 -12.84 -14.01 -11.48
N VAL A 387 -13.67 -12.99 -11.19
CA VAL A 387 -13.40 -11.61 -11.58
C VAL A 387 -12.09 -11.11 -10.96
N ALA A 388 -11.90 -11.35 -9.65
CA ALA A 388 -10.66 -10.99 -8.97
C ALA A 388 -9.43 -11.67 -9.59
N LEU A 389 -9.49 -12.97 -9.88
CA LEU A 389 -8.38 -13.69 -10.51
C LEU A 389 -8.11 -13.20 -11.94
N ALA A 390 -9.15 -13.00 -12.75
CA ALA A 390 -8.99 -12.55 -14.14
C ALA A 390 -8.37 -11.15 -14.22
N LEU A 391 -8.86 -10.19 -13.41
CA LEU A 391 -8.29 -8.85 -13.32
C LEU A 391 -6.89 -8.88 -12.69
N GLY A 392 -6.65 -9.72 -11.68
CA GLY A 392 -5.32 -9.89 -11.08
C GLY A 392 -4.29 -10.37 -12.11
N LEU A 393 -4.64 -11.34 -12.96
CA LEU A 393 -3.77 -11.81 -14.04
C LEU A 393 -3.53 -10.72 -15.10
N LEU A 394 -4.56 -9.95 -15.46
CA LEU A 394 -4.42 -8.79 -16.33
C LEU A 394 -3.47 -7.75 -15.73
N PHE A 395 -3.60 -7.46 -14.44
CA PHE A 395 -2.75 -6.49 -13.75
C PHE A 395 -1.32 -6.99 -13.61
N LEU A 396 -1.12 -8.29 -13.38
CA LEU A 396 0.19 -8.90 -13.38
C LEU A 396 0.88 -8.72 -14.73
N TYR A 397 0.12 -8.95 -15.82
CA TYR A 397 0.60 -8.65 -17.17
C TYR A 397 0.96 -7.16 -17.34
N CYS A 398 0.11 -6.25 -16.87
CA CYS A 398 0.37 -4.81 -16.99
C CYS A 398 1.65 -4.39 -16.26
N VAL A 399 1.85 -4.85 -15.02
CA VAL A 399 3.04 -4.55 -14.22
C VAL A 399 4.30 -5.13 -14.89
N VAL A 400 4.26 -6.37 -15.36
CA VAL A 400 5.43 -6.96 -16.04
C VAL A 400 5.73 -6.22 -17.34
N ARG A 401 4.71 -5.92 -18.15
CA ARG A 401 4.88 -5.34 -19.49
C ARG A 401 5.30 -3.86 -19.46
N TYR A 402 4.63 -3.06 -18.64
CA TYR A 402 4.75 -1.59 -18.64
C TYR A 402 5.58 -1.03 -17.51
N SER A 403 6.00 -1.86 -16.54
CA SER A 403 6.82 -1.43 -15.41
C SER A 403 8.18 -2.12 -15.42
N LEU A 404 8.23 -3.45 -15.28
CA LEU A 404 9.52 -4.15 -15.07
C LEU A 404 10.40 -4.22 -16.33
N LEU A 405 9.78 -4.33 -17.52
CA LEU A 405 10.53 -4.42 -18.78
C LEU A 405 10.92 -3.07 -19.38
N THR A 406 10.33 -1.99 -18.89
CA THR A 406 10.47 -0.62 -19.42
C THR A 406 11.17 0.32 -18.45
N THR A 407 11.21 -0.01 -17.15
CA THR A 407 12.00 0.74 -16.17
C THR A 407 13.47 0.45 -16.41
N ASP A 408 14.14 1.38 -17.08
CA ASP A 408 15.58 1.29 -17.31
C ASP A 408 16.31 1.60 -15.99
N LEU A 409 16.57 0.55 -15.20
CA LEU A 409 17.35 0.62 -13.96
C LEU A 409 18.76 1.20 -14.18
N ARG A 410 19.25 1.21 -15.43
CA ARG A 410 20.54 1.82 -15.80
C ARG A 410 20.51 3.34 -15.79
N SER A 411 19.37 3.96 -16.09
CA SER A 411 19.24 5.42 -16.08
C SER A 411 19.29 6.00 -14.66
N SER A 412 18.82 5.25 -13.67
CA SER A 412 18.83 5.58 -12.24
C SER A 412 20.13 5.18 -11.53
N ALA A 413 20.92 4.26 -12.09
CA ALA A 413 22.27 3.95 -11.63
C ALA A 413 23.33 5.00 -12.06
N GLY A 414 23.03 5.82 -13.07
CA GLY A 414 23.93 6.88 -13.57
C GLY A 414 24.21 8.00 -12.56
N THR A 415 23.36 8.16 -11.54
CA THR A 415 23.51 9.16 -10.46
C THR A 415 24.38 8.66 -9.30
N PHE A 416 24.87 7.42 -9.33
CA PHE A 416 25.89 6.90 -8.39
C PHE A 416 27.32 7.37 -8.74
N ARG A 417 27.49 8.53 -9.39
CA ARG A 417 28.78 9.22 -9.39
C ARG A 417 28.95 9.94 -8.06
N CYS A 418 29.41 9.17 -7.09
CA CYS A 418 29.99 9.63 -5.84
C CYS A 418 30.86 10.88 -6.08
N GLY A 419 30.49 12.01 -5.48
CA GLY A 419 31.28 13.24 -5.42
C GLY A 419 32.50 13.10 -4.48
N TRP A 420 33.24 12.00 -4.61
CA TRP A 420 34.56 11.86 -4.00
C TRP A 420 35.60 12.26 -5.05
N SER A 421 35.88 13.56 -5.12
CA SER A 421 37.07 14.05 -5.80
C SER A 421 38.29 13.59 -5.00
N TRP A 422 39.01 12.59 -5.49
CA TRP A 422 40.38 12.36 -5.08
C TRP A 422 41.24 13.44 -5.74
N ARG A 423 41.65 14.44 -4.96
CA ARG A 423 42.90 15.17 -5.14
C ARG A 423 43.65 15.19 -3.82
#